data_AF-A0A6V7K4K0-F1
#
_entry.id   AF-A0A6V7K4K0-F1
#
_cell.length_a   1.000
_cell.length_b   1.000
_cell.length_c   1.000
_cell.angle_alpha   90.00
_cell.angle_beta   90.00
_cell.angle_gamma   90.00
#
_symmetry.space_group_name_H-M   'P 1'
#
loop_
_entity.id
_entity.type
_entity.pdbx_description
1 polymer ?
#
loop_
_entity_poly.entity_id
_entity_poly.type
_entity_poly.pdbx_seq_one_letter_code
_entity_poly.pdbx_strand_id
1 'polypeptide(L)'
;AFDMSIWKAIISMILTVPLLLTFIKYYREKSRIWPLLLEHYFSVWGVYCQQGLPEFPQQTPLKIIYVSLFLTALVVSTAYSASLISFLAVSSAYSPFESPEGFVEDGSYGLIVVKGSSHYQMFR
;
A
#
# COMPACT_ATOMS: atom_id res chain seq x y z
N ALA A 1 3.64 -4.47 -4.78
CA ALA A 1 3.11 -3.24 -4.18
C ALA A 1 1.61 -3.38 -3.90
N PHE A 2 1.03 -2.55 -3.02
CA PHE A 2 -0.40 -2.58 -2.74
C PHE A 2 -1.24 -1.93 -3.84
N ASP A 3 -2.44 -2.50 -4.04
CA ASP A 3 -3.47 -1.93 -4.90
C ASP A 3 -4.09 -0.66 -4.29
N MET A 4 -4.64 0.21 -5.14
CA MET A 4 -5.30 1.45 -4.73
C MET A 4 -6.46 1.22 -3.75
N SER A 5 -7.15 0.08 -3.83
CA SER A 5 -8.23 -0.28 -2.91
C SER A 5 -7.74 -0.43 -1.47
N ILE A 6 -6.54 -0.99 -1.28
CA ILE A 6 -5.91 -1.17 0.04
C ILE A 6 -5.49 0.19 0.59
N TRP A 7 -4.90 1.06 -0.24
CA TRP A 7 -4.54 2.41 0.15
C TRP A 7 -5.74 3.22 0.64
N LYS A 8 -6.87 3.14 -0.08
CA LYS A 8 -8.12 3.77 0.34
C LYS A 8 -8.61 3.24 1.70
N ALA A 9 -8.50 1.93 1.94
CA ALA A 9 -8.86 1.33 3.22
C ALA A 9 -7.97 1.83 4.38
N ILE A 10 -6.65 1.89 4.18
CA ILE A 10 -5.70 2.42 5.18
C ILE A 10 -6.01 3.89 5.51
N ILE A 11 -6.20 4.72 4.48
CA ILE A 11 -6.54 6.14 4.67
C ILE A 11 -7.87 6.27 5.41
N SER A 12 -8.88 5.47 5.04
CA SER A 12 -10.17 5.45 5.75
C SER A 12 -9.98 5.13 7.22
N MET A 13 -9.17 4.12 7.56
CA MET A 13 -8.89 3.74 8.95
C MET A 13 -8.19 4.86 9.73
N ILE A 14 -7.21 5.53 9.10
CA ILE A 14 -6.50 6.68 9.71
C ILE A 14 -7.46 7.84 10.00
N LEU A 15 -8.50 8.03 9.18
CA LEU A 15 -9.50 9.08 9.41
C LEU A 15 -10.56 8.68 10.45
N THR A 16 -11.02 7.43 10.46
CA THR A 16 -12.14 7.00 11.30
C THR A 16 -11.75 6.64 12.74
N VAL A 17 -10.57 6.04 12.95
CA VAL A 17 -10.15 5.58 14.29
C VAL A 17 -9.95 6.75 15.28
N PRO A 18 -9.31 7.88 14.92
CA PRO A 18 -9.20 9.04 15.82
C PRO A 18 -10.57 9.61 16.23
N LEU A 19 -11.55 9.59 15.31
CA LEU A 19 -12.91 10.04 15.60
C LEU A 19 -13.57 9.14 16.65
N LEU A 20 -13.44 7.82 16.51
CA LEU A 20 -13.94 6.84 17.49
C LEU A 20 -13.28 7.05 18.86
N LEU A 21 -11.95 7.18 18.91
CA LEU A 21 -11.19 7.41 20.15
C LEU A 21 -11.63 8.70 20.84
N THR A 22 -11.75 9.77 20.06
CA THR A 22 -12.22 11.09 20.55
C THR A 22 -13.64 10.99 21.08
N PHE A 23 -14.54 10.29 20.38
CA PHE A 23 -15.93 10.11 20.81
C PHE A 23 -16.03 9.36 22.15
N ILE A 24 -15.29 8.26 22.31
CA ILE A 24 -15.26 7.47 23.55
C ILE A 24 -14.78 8.34 24.71
N LYS A 25 -13.68 9.07 24.52
CA LYS A 25 -13.08 9.89 25.59
C LYS A 25 -13.90 11.15 25.88
N TYR A 26 -14.49 11.76 24.86
CA TYR A 26 -15.40 12.90 25.00
C TYR A 26 -16.64 12.57 25.82
N TYR A 27 -17.30 11.44 25.53
CA TYR A 27 -18.49 11.01 26.28
C TYR A 27 -18.19 10.74 27.76
N ARG A 28 -16.96 10.31 28.06
CA ARG A 28 -16.56 9.91 29.42
C ARG A 28 -16.03 11.08 30.26
N GLU A 29 -15.21 11.95 29.68
CA GLU A 29 -14.47 12.98 30.42
C GLU A 29 -14.96 14.42 30.14
N LYS A 30 -15.85 14.62 29.16
CA LYS A 30 -16.33 15.94 28.70
C LYS A 30 -15.20 16.94 28.39
N SER A 31 -14.09 16.43 27.87
CA SER A 31 -12.91 17.21 27.50
C SER A 31 -13.13 18.08 26.25
N ARG A 32 -12.26 19.08 26.03
CA ARG A 32 -12.28 19.89 24.80
C ARG A 32 -12.00 19.00 23.57
N ILE A 33 -12.92 19.03 22.60
CA ILE A 33 -12.92 18.09 21.48
C ILE A 33 -11.73 18.30 20.52
N TRP A 34 -11.36 19.55 20.21
CA TRP A 34 -10.37 19.86 19.17
C TRP A 34 -8.94 19.45 19.52
N PRO A 35 -8.36 19.81 20.68
CA PRO A 35 -7.02 19.35 21.05
C PRO A 35 -6.94 17.83 21.15
N LEU A 36 -8.00 17.22 21.69
CA LEU A 36 -8.09 15.77 21.86
C LEU A 36 -8.14 15.02 20.54
N LEU A 37 -8.88 15.55 19.57
CA LEU A 37 -8.95 14.98 18.22
C LEU A 37 -7.58 15.01 17.54
N LEU A 38 -6.88 16.15 17.61
CA LEU A 38 -5.54 16.29 17.03
C LEU A 38 -4.54 15.34 17.68
N GLU A 39 -4.56 15.23 19.01
CA GLU A 39 -3.71 14.29 19.76
C GLU A 39 -3.94 12.84 19.31
N HIS A 40 -5.20 12.42 19.18
CA HIS A 40 -5.54 11.10 18.67
C HIS A 40 -5.15 10.91 17.19
N TYR A 41 -5.28 11.93 16.36
CA TYR A 41 -4.83 11.88 14.97
C TYR A 41 -3.32 11.66 14.85
N PHE A 42 -2.51 12.48 15.56
CA PHE A 42 -1.06 12.31 15.56
C PHE A 42 -0.64 10.97 16.15
N SER A 43 -1.33 10.50 17.19
CA SER A 43 -1.09 9.19 17.77
C SER A 43 -1.35 8.06 16.76
N VAL A 44 -2.51 8.05 16.11
CA VAL A 44 -2.87 7.02 15.11
C VAL A 44 -1.92 7.06 13.91
N TRP A 45 -1.60 8.26 13.42
CA TRP A 45 -0.61 8.45 12.36
C TRP A 45 0.76 7.89 12.77
N GLY A 46 1.23 8.23 13.98
CA GLY A 46 2.46 7.71 14.56
C GLY A 46 2.50 6.19 14.59
N VAL A 47 1.41 5.53 14.99
CA VAL A 47 1.31 4.06 15.01
C VAL A 47 1.50 3.46 13.61
N TYR A 48 0.89 4.03 12.57
CA TYR A 48 1.11 3.57 11.19
C TYR A 48 2.55 3.84 10.70
N CYS A 49 3.20 4.87 11.24
CA CYS A 49 4.63 5.11 11.05
C CYS A 49 5.52 4.25 11.95
N GLN A 50 4.97 3.25 12.65
CA GLN A 50 5.68 2.38 13.60
C GLN A 50 6.31 3.14 14.79
N GLN A 51 5.77 4.30 15.13
CA GLN A 51 6.13 5.04 16.33
C GLN A 51 5.31 4.54 17.53
N GLY A 52 5.92 4.57 18.70
CA GLY A 52 5.24 4.26 19.96
C GLY A 52 4.28 5.37 20.39
N LEU A 53 3.41 5.06 21.34
CA LEU A 53 2.61 6.07 22.04
C LEU A 53 3.43 6.69 23.19
N PRO A 54 3.31 8.01 23.44
CA PRO A 54 3.97 8.64 24.57
C PRO A 54 3.44 8.14 25.91
N GLU A 55 2.13 7.89 26.00
CA GLU A 55 1.49 7.27 27.16
C GLU A 55 0.44 6.26 26.68
N PHE A 56 0.46 5.06 27.26
CA PHE A 56 -0.53 4.03 26.94
C PHE A 56 -1.82 4.28 27.73
N PRO A 57 -3.01 4.25 27.09
CA PRO A 57 -4.25 4.60 27.78
C PRO A 57 -4.55 3.63 28.91
N GLN A 58 -5.04 4.13 30.05
CA GLN A 58 -5.39 3.28 31.18
C GLN A 58 -6.73 2.54 31.00
N GLN A 59 -7.64 3.11 30.20
CA GLN A 59 -9.01 2.61 30.05
C GLN A 59 -9.07 1.41 29.10
N THR A 60 -9.70 0.32 29.53
CA THR A 60 -9.81 -0.94 28.76
C THR A 60 -10.32 -0.76 27.31
N PRO A 61 -11.36 0.05 27.03
CA PRO A 61 -11.83 0.23 25.65
C PRO A 61 -10.76 0.85 24.73
N LEU A 62 -10.05 1.88 25.22
CA LEU A 62 -8.97 2.54 24.48
C LEU A 62 -7.80 1.57 24.27
N LYS A 63 -7.44 0.76 25.28
CA LYS A 63 -6.37 -0.25 25.17
C LYS A 63 -6.65 -1.24 24.03
N ILE A 64 -7.88 -1.77 23.96
CA ILE A 64 -8.25 -2.74 22.92
C ILE A 64 -8.13 -2.10 21.52
N ILE A 65 -8.59 -0.85 21.36
CA ILE A 65 -8.48 -0.14 20.08
C ILE A 65 -7.01 0.05 19.68
N TYR A 66 -6.16 0.54 20.58
CA TYR A 66 -4.75 0.76 20.26
C TYR A 66 -3.98 -0.55 20.01
N VAL A 67 -4.22 -1.62 20.78
CA VAL A 67 -3.60 -2.93 20.51
C VAL A 67 -4.00 -3.43 19.12
N SER A 68 -5.29 -3.32 18.78
CA SER A 68 -5.78 -3.70 17.45
C SER A 68 -5.15 -2.86 16.34
N LEU A 69 -4.98 -1.55 16.59
CA LEU A 69 -4.34 -0.62 15.67
C LEU A 69 -2.86 -0.97 15.46
N PHE A 70 -2.11 -1.26 16.52
CA PHE A 70 -0.71 -1.68 16.43
C PHE A 70 -0.55 -2.99 15.65
N LEU A 71 -1.39 -3.99 15.92
CA LEU A 71 -1.38 -5.26 15.19
C LEU A 71 -1.69 -5.02 13.70
N THR A 72 -2.67 -4.18 13.40
CA THR A 72 -3.02 -3.83 12.02
C THR A 72 -1.87 -3.11 11.32
N ALA A 73 -1.26 -2.11 11.96
CA ALA A 73 -0.12 -1.38 11.41
C ALA A 73 1.08 -2.32 11.16
N LEU A 74 1.34 -3.27 12.06
CA LEU A 74 2.37 -4.29 11.89
C LEU A 74 2.11 -5.19 10.67
N VAL A 75 0.88 -5.70 10.54
CA VAL A 75 0.49 -6.55 9.39
C VAL A 75 0.57 -5.78 8.08
N VAL A 76 0.06 -4.56 8.05
CA VAL A 76 0.08 -3.69 6.86
C VAL A 76 1.52 -3.40 6.43
N SER A 77 2.38 -3.00 7.38
CA SER A 77 3.77 -2.65 7.12
C SER A 77 4.58 -3.86 6.63
N THR A 78 4.41 -5.02 7.26
CA THR A 78 5.12 -6.26 6.85
C THR A 78 4.65 -6.76 5.49
N ALA A 79 3.34 -6.79 5.24
CA ALA A 79 2.77 -7.19 3.95
C ALA A 79 3.17 -6.22 2.82
N TYR A 80 3.15 -4.91 3.08
CA TYR A 80 3.60 -3.92 2.11
C TYR A 80 5.08 -4.11 1.77
N SER A 81 5.92 -4.29 2.79
CA SER A 81 7.36 -4.48 2.61
C SER A 81 7.65 -5.74 1.80
N ALA A 82 7.00 -6.86 2.12
CA ALA A 82 7.14 -8.11 1.35
C ALA A 82 6.71 -7.93 -0.12
N SER A 83 5.56 -7.28 -0.34
CA SER A 83 5.03 -7.02 -1.68
C SER A 83 5.89 -6.03 -2.48
N LEU A 84 6.49 -5.05 -1.81
CA LEU A 84 7.40 -4.08 -2.43
C LEU A 84 8.72 -4.75 -2.80
N ILE A 85 9.31 -5.53 -1.89
CA ILE A 85 10.54 -6.28 -2.15
C ILE A 85 10.32 -7.26 -3.29
N SER A 86 9.21 -8.02 -3.29
CA SER A 86 8.88 -8.93 -4.39
C SER A 86 8.75 -8.20 -5.72
N PHE A 87 8.14 -7.01 -5.74
CA PHE A 87 8.02 -6.20 -6.94
C PHE A 87 9.39 -5.72 -7.44
N LEU A 88 10.24 -5.25 -6.53
CA LEU A 88 11.58 -4.76 -6.88
C LEU A 88 12.55 -5.89 -7.28
N ALA A 89 12.38 -7.09 -6.73
CA ALA A 89 13.23 -8.24 -7.00
C ALA A 89 12.95 -8.88 -8.37
N VAL A 90 11.74 -8.71 -8.91
CA VAL A 90 11.40 -9.21 -10.25
C VAL A 90 11.93 -8.23 -11.30
N SER A 91 12.97 -8.65 -12.02
CA SER A 91 13.36 -8.02 -13.29
C SER A 91 12.44 -8.55 -14.38
N SER A 92 11.28 -7.91 -14.57
CA SER A 92 10.40 -8.25 -15.69
C SER A 92 11.05 -7.75 -16.97
N ALA A 93 11.62 -8.67 -17.76
CA ALA A 93 11.87 -8.41 -19.18
C ALA A 93 10.50 -8.23 -19.84
N TYR A 94 10.07 -6.99 -19.98
CA TYR A 94 8.85 -6.66 -20.70
C TYR A 94 9.05 -7.06 -22.17
N SER A 95 8.27 -8.04 -22.64
CA SER A 95 8.20 -8.32 -24.07
C SER A 95 7.28 -7.28 -24.70
N PRO A 96 7.76 -6.48 -25.67
CA PRO A 96 6.94 -5.45 -26.31
C PRO A 96 5.81 -6.02 -27.17
N PHE A 97 5.89 -7.29 -27.54
CA PHE A 97 4.87 -8.02 -28.29
C PHE A 97 4.84 -9.48 -27.85
N GLU A 98 3.66 -10.09 -27.88
CA GLU A 98 3.46 -11.52 -27.57
C GLU A 98 3.13 -12.36 -28.80
N SER A 99 2.77 -11.72 -29.92
CA SER A 99 2.46 -12.40 -31.18
C SER A 99 3.16 -11.75 -32.38
N PRO A 100 3.32 -12.49 -33.50
CA PRO A 100 3.84 -11.95 -34.75
C PRO A 100 3.01 -10.76 -35.28
N GLU A 101 1.69 -10.79 -35.12
CA GLU A 101 0.80 -9.70 -35.52
C GLU A 101 1.07 -8.45 -34.69
N GLY A 102 1.20 -8.61 -33.36
CA GLY A 102 1.55 -7.50 -32.47
C GLY A 102 2.93 -6.90 -32.75
N PHE A 103 3.89 -7.72 -33.20
CA PHE A 103 5.19 -7.24 -33.68
C PHE A 103 5.06 -6.35 -34.92
N VAL A 104 4.22 -6.75 -35.89
CA VAL A 104 3.99 -5.99 -37.12
C VAL A 104 3.22 -4.69 -36.86
N GLU A 105 2.20 -4.73 -35.99
CA GLU A 105 1.39 -3.56 -35.62
C GLU A 105 2.19 -2.51 -34.83
N ASP A 106 3.05 -2.94 -33.91
CA ASP A 106 3.90 -2.04 -33.11
C ASP A 106 4.92 -1.29 -33.99
N GLY A 107 5.53 -1.99 -34.96
CA GLY A 107 6.39 -1.40 -36.00
C GLY A 107 7.66 -0.70 -35.51
N SER A 108 7.91 -0.65 -34.19
CA SER A 108 9.07 0.04 -33.60
C SER A 108 10.35 -0.80 -33.64
N TYR A 109 10.21 -2.10 -33.94
CA TYR A 109 11.30 -3.07 -34.02
C TYR A 109 11.46 -3.63 -35.44
N GLY A 110 12.70 -3.77 -35.90
CA GLY A 110 13.02 -4.37 -37.20
C GLY A 110 13.25 -5.87 -37.13
N LEU A 111 12.76 -6.62 -38.12
CA LEU A 111 13.05 -8.06 -38.27
C LEU A 111 14.36 -8.26 -39.03
N ILE A 112 15.29 -9.00 -38.44
CA ILE A 112 16.54 -9.40 -39.10
C ILE A 112 16.46 -10.89 -39.45
N VAL A 113 16.75 -11.23 -40.71
CA VAL A 113 16.79 -12.61 -41.19
C VAL A 113 18.17 -12.94 -41.74
N VAL A 114 18.69 -14.12 -41.39
CA VAL A 114 20.02 -14.57 -41.83
C VAL A 114 20.00 -14.84 -43.34
N LYS A 115 20.86 -14.15 -44.09
CA LYS A 115 20.99 -14.29 -45.55
C LYS A 115 21.39 -15.72 -45.95
N GLY A 116 20.68 -16.29 -46.92
CA GLY A 116 20.91 -17.67 -47.40
C GLY A 116 20.14 -18.76 -46.65
N SER A 117 19.35 -18.41 -45.63
CA SER A 117 18.42 -19.34 -44.96
C SER A 117 17.13 -19.55 -45.76
N SER A 118 16.39 -20.62 -45.47
CA SER A 118 15.03 -20.83 -46.00
C SER A 118 14.08 -19.70 -45.61
N HIS A 119 14.21 -19.17 -44.39
CA HIS A 119 13.42 -18.03 -43.93
C HIS A 119 13.72 -16.75 -44.72
N TYR A 120 14.96 -16.53 -45.15
CA TYR A 120 15.28 -15.40 -46.03
C TYR A 120 14.58 -15.50 -47.38
N GLN A 121 14.34 -16.71 -47.90
CA GLN A 121 13.57 -16.88 -49.14
C GLN A 121 12.06 -16.74 -48.93
N MET A 122 11.56 -17.07 -47.74
CA MET A 122 10.14 -16.95 -47.39
C MET A 122 9.69 -15.49 -47.20
N PHE A 123 10.56 -14.64 -46.63
CA PHE A 123 10.26 -13.23 -46.34
C PHE A 123 10.84 -12.24 -47.37
N ARG A 124 11.48 -12.75 -48.43
CA ARG A 124 11.95 -11.95 -49.58
C ARG A 124 10.85 -11.83 -50.63
#